data_AF-A0A9D4EE12-F1
#
_entry.id   AF-A0A9D4EE12-F1
#
_cell.length_a   1.000
_cell.length_b   1.000
_cell.length_c   1.000
_cell.angle_alpha   90.00
_cell.angle_beta   90.00
_cell.angle_gamma   90.00
#
_symmetry.space_group_name_H-M   'P 1'
#
loop_
_entity.id
_entity.type
_entity.pdbx_description
1 polymer ?
#
loop_
_entity_poly.entity_id
_entity_poly.type
_entity_poly.pdbx_seq_one_letter_code
_entity_poly.pdbx_strand_id
1 'polypeptide(L)'
;MVDSGLLRIDDPVHLECLGLCFIPLIQRDLKSFTHLWNSHRIRQQRHVEAPNGISIVMSYQPKAYGTRDFFISASLRIGNH
;
A
#
# COMPACT_ATOMS: atom_id res chain seq x y z
N MET A 1 -1.41 10.35 25.56
CA MET A 1 -0.25 11.10 25.02
C MET A 1 -0.61 12.57 24.81
N VAL A 2 -1.66 12.87 24.04
CA VAL A 2 -2.17 14.24 23.90
C VAL A 2 -2.83 14.70 25.20
N ASP A 3 -3.78 13.91 25.73
CA ASP A 3 -4.51 14.25 26.97
C ASP A 3 -3.61 14.28 28.23
N SER A 4 -2.42 13.69 28.13
CA SER A 4 -1.41 13.69 29.19
C SER A 4 -0.36 14.80 29.02
N GLY A 5 -0.50 15.67 28.01
CA GLY A 5 0.44 16.77 27.71
C GLY A 5 1.80 16.34 27.14
N LEU A 6 1.99 15.06 26.84
CA LEU A 6 3.27 14.51 26.34
C LEU A 6 3.44 14.67 24.81
N LEU A 7 2.33 14.84 24.10
CA LEU A 7 2.32 14.98 22.65
C LEU A 7 1.53 16.22 22.26
N ARG A 8 2.20 17.12 21.55
CA ARG A 8 1.61 18.31 20.94
C ARG A 8 1.44 18.05 19.44
N ILE A 9 0.19 18.00 18.99
CA ILE A 9 -0.14 17.74 17.58
C ILE A 9 -0.01 18.98 16.70
N ASP A 10 0.15 20.15 17.32
CA ASP A 10 0.45 21.43 16.68
C ASP A 10 1.97 21.68 16.56
N ASP A 11 2.79 20.89 17.25
CA ASP A 11 4.25 21.01 17.19
C ASP A 11 4.82 20.12 16.06
N PRO A 12 5.44 20.72 15.03
CA PRO A 12 5.99 19.96 13.92
C PRO A 12 7.10 19.00 14.34
N VAL A 13 7.88 19.30 15.39
CA VAL A 13 8.94 18.40 15.88
C VAL A 13 8.33 17.13 16.47
N HIS A 14 7.26 17.27 17.24
CA HIS A 14 6.55 16.13 17.81
C HIS A 14 5.91 15.26 16.72
N LEU A 15 5.34 15.87 15.68
CA LEU A 15 4.80 15.15 14.52
C LEU A 15 5.89 14.40 13.74
N GLU A 16 7.05 15.02 13.52
CA GLU A 16 8.19 14.37 12.86
C GLU A 16 8.73 13.19 13.69
N CYS A 17 8.85 13.34 15.01
CA CYS A 17 9.22 12.24 15.90
C CYS A 17 8.23 11.06 15.82
N LEU A 18 6.93 11.35 15.79
CA LEU A 18 5.92 10.31 15.54
C LEU A 18 6.11 9.68 14.17
N GLY A 19 6.36 10.49 13.14
CA GLY A 19 6.65 10.02 11.79
C GLY A 19 7.80 9.01 11.78
N LEU A 20 8.93 9.36 12.38
CA LEU A 20 10.11 8.50 12.47
C LEU A 20 9.82 7.16 13.18
N CYS A 21 9.00 7.17 14.24
CA CYS A 21 8.65 5.96 14.98
C CYS A 21 7.62 5.08 14.23
N PHE A 22 6.58 5.69 13.67
CA PHE A 22 5.40 4.97 13.20
C PHE A 22 5.38 4.73 11.69
N ILE A 23 5.97 5.61 10.87
CA ILE A 23 6.01 5.41 9.40
C ILE A 23 6.68 4.06 9.03
N PRO A 24 7.82 3.66 9.62
CA PRO A 24 8.42 2.36 9.30
C PRO A 24 7.52 1.17 9.64
N LEU A 25 6.76 1.26 10.75
CA LEU A 25 5.83 0.21 11.18
C LEU A 25 4.63 0.12 10.24
N ILE A 26 4.01 1.26 9.93
CA ILE A 26 2.90 1.35 8.97
C ILE A 26 3.36 0.79 7.62
N GLN A 27 4.55 1.18 7.16
CA GLN A 27 5.07 0.72 5.87
C GLN A 27 5.35 -0.78 5.85
N ARG A 28 5.83 -1.36 6.95
CA ARG A 28 5.98 -2.82 7.10
C ARG A 28 4.63 -3.52 6.98
N ASP A 29 3.64 -3.04 7.71
CA ASP A 29 2.32 -3.66 7.77
C ASP A 29 1.59 -3.53 6.42
N LEU A 30 1.72 -2.39 5.74
CA LEU A 30 1.23 -2.18 4.37
C LEU A 30 1.90 -3.11 3.36
N LYS A 31 3.21 -3.34 3.47
CA LYS A 31 3.91 -4.32 2.62
C LYS A 31 3.39 -5.73 2.85
N SER A 32 3.20 -6.14 4.11
CA SER A 32 2.64 -7.45 4.44
C SER A 32 1.20 -7.60 3.94
N PHE A 33 0.36 -6.58 4.12
CA PHE A 33 -1.00 -6.56 3.58
C PHE A 33 -1.00 -6.67 2.06
N THR A 34 -0.18 -5.88 1.38
CA THR A 34 -0.07 -5.90 -0.09
C THR A 34 0.39 -7.28 -0.57
N HIS A 35 1.38 -7.88 0.10
CA HIS A 35 1.84 -9.22 -0.23
C HIS A 35 0.72 -10.25 -0.04
N LEU A 36 0.05 -10.25 1.11
CA LEU A 36 -1.04 -11.17 1.40
C LEU A 36 -2.20 -11.00 0.41
N TRP A 37 -2.62 -9.76 0.16
CA TRP A 37 -3.68 -9.43 -0.78
C TRP A 37 -3.34 -9.92 -2.18
N ASN A 38 -2.12 -9.64 -2.64
CA ASN A 38 -1.67 -10.04 -3.96
C ASN A 38 -1.49 -11.55 -4.07
N SER A 39 -1.06 -12.25 -3.02
CA SER A 39 -0.88 -13.70 -3.00
C SER A 39 -2.18 -14.47 -2.78
N HIS A 40 -3.19 -13.85 -2.17
CA HIS A 40 -4.44 -14.52 -1.86
C HIS A 40 -5.23 -14.76 -3.14
N ARG A 41 -5.54 -16.02 -3.41
CA ARG A 41 -6.41 -16.41 -4.52
C ARG A 41 -7.84 -15.96 -4.21
N ILE A 42 -8.40 -15.07 -5.01
CA ILE A 42 -9.81 -14.71 -4.95
C ILE A 42 -10.60 -16.00 -5.17
N ARG A 43 -11.38 -16.39 -4.16
CA ARG A 43 -12.17 -17.64 -4.18
C ARG A 43 -13.32 -17.47 -5.17
N GLN A 44 -13.55 -18.50 -5.97
CA GLN A 44 -14.69 -18.51 -6.88
C GLN A 44 -15.99 -18.51 -6.08
N GLN A 45 -16.83 -17.49 -6.26
CA GLN A 45 -18.20 -17.49 -5.75
C GLN A 45 -19.14 -18.00 -6.84
N ARG A 46 -19.97 -19.00 -6.53
CA ARG A 46 -20.84 -19.70 -7.50
C ARG A 46 -21.88 -18.82 -8.21
N HIS A 47 -22.15 -17.63 -7.70
CA HIS A 47 -23.22 -16.73 -8.18
C HIS A 47 -22.75 -15.30 -8.49
N VAL A 48 -21.44 -15.06 -8.53
CA VAL A 48 -20.88 -13.74 -8.84
C VAL A 48 -19.86 -13.89 -9.95
N GLU A 49 -20.02 -13.12 -11.03
CA GLU A 49 -18.95 -12.92 -12.03
C GLU A 49 -17.83 -12.07 -11.39
N ALA A 50 -17.04 -12.69 -10.52
CA ALA A 50 -15.84 -12.10 -9.94
C ALA A 50 -14.60 -12.67 -10.64
N PRO A 51 -13.54 -11.87 -10.84
CA PRO A 51 -12.27 -12.38 -11.33
C PRO A 51 -11.73 -13.46 -10.40
N ASN A 52 -11.49 -14.65 -10.94
CA ASN A 52 -11.03 -15.81 -10.18
C ASN A 52 -9.50 -15.92 -10.25
N GLY A 53 -8.81 -16.09 -9.13
CA GLY A 53 -7.34 -16.24 -9.11
C GLY A 53 -6.61 -15.27 -8.19
N ILE A 54 -5.28 -15.35 -8.20
CA ILE A 54 -4.38 -14.33 -7.63
C ILE A 54 -4.64 -13.04 -8.44
N SER A 55 -4.69 -11.87 -7.78
CA SER A 55 -4.94 -10.54 -8.37
C SER A 55 -3.84 -10.07 -9.38
N ILE A 56 -3.18 -11.01 -10.06
CA ILE A 56 -2.30 -10.79 -11.19
C ILE A 56 -3.06 -10.15 -12.35
N VAL A 57 -4.30 -10.56 -12.63
CA VAL A 57 -5.07 -10.04 -13.79
C VAL A 57 -5.29 -8.53 -13.73
N MET A 58 -5.52 -7.95 -12.54
CA MET A 58 -5.67 -6.49 -12.38
C MET A 58 -4.37 -5.73 -12.69
N SER A 59 -3.21 -6.36 -12.45
CA SER A 59 -1.90 -5.81 -12.81
C SER A 59 -1.62 -5.92 -14.31
N TYR A 60 -2.12 -6.95 -14.99
CA TYR A 60 -1.82 -7.18 -16.41
C TYR A 60 -2.82 -6.52 -17.38
N GLN A 61 -4.05 -6.19 -16.94
CA GLN A 61 -5.06 -5.52 -17.78
C GLN A 61 -5.86 -4.45 -17.03
N PRO A 62 -5.23 -3.33 -16.61
CA PRO A 62 -5.94 -2.25 -15.92
C PRO A 62 -7.04 -1.59 -16.78
N LYS A 63 -6.87 -1.57 -18.12
CA LYS A 63 -7.89 -1.09 -19.06
C LYS A 63 -9.22 -1.85 -19.01
N ALA A 64 -9.22 -3.14 -18.65
CA ALA A 64 -10.44 -3.93 -18.54
C ALA A 64 -11.28 -3.59 -17.30
N TYR A 65 -10.67 -2.92 -16.31
CA TYR A 65 -11.30 -2.57 -15.02
C TYR A 65 -11.41 -1.06 -14.81
N GLY A 66 -11.25 -0.26 -15.88
CA GLY A 66 -11.40 1.20 -15.83
C GLY A 66 -10.30 1.92 -15.04
N THR A 67 -9.21 1.24 -14.69
CA THR A 67 -8.06 1.80 -13.98
C THR A 67 -6.91 2.09 -14.94
N ARG A 68 -6.04 3.06 -14.61
CA ARG A 68 -4.84 3.39 -15.39
C ARG A 68 -3.67 2.54 -14.92
N ASP A 69 -2.76 2.20 -15.84
CA ASP A 69 -1.50 1.53 -15.54
C ASP A 69 -0.69 2.34 -14.49
N PHE A 70 -0.61 1.86 -13.24
CA PHE A 70 0.25 2.45 -12.20
C PHE A 70 1.62 1.76 -12.10
N PHE A 71 2.01 0.96 -13.10
CA PHE A 71 3.38 0.48 -13.24
C PHE A 71 4.32 1.62 -13.65
N ILE A 72 4.46 2.63 -12.79
CA ILE A 72 5.66 3.45 -12.80
C ILE A 72 6.76 2.56 -12.24
N SER A 73 7.57 2.05 -13.16
CA SER A 73 8.86 1.42 -12.89
C SER A 73 9.58 2.15 -11.76
N ALA A 74 9.70 1.51 -10.60
CA ALA A 74 10.61 1.90 -9.54
C ALA A 74 12.08 1.58 -9.89
N SER A 75 12.43 1.63 -11.19
CA SER A 75 13.74 1.21 -11.70
C SER A 75 14.39 2.26 -12.62
N LEU A 76 13.94 3.51 -12.64
CA LEU A 76 14.63 4.58 -13.37
C LEU A 76 15.00 5.77 -12.46
N ARG A 77 15.81 5.52 -11.41
CA ARG A 77 16.49 6.60 -10.68
C ARG A 77 17.71 6.15 -9.88
N ILE A 78 18.53 5.26 -10.44
CA ILE A 78 19.92 5.09 -9.99
C ILE A 78 20.82 5.09 -11.24
N GLY A 79 21.71 6.07 -11.32
CA GLY A 79 22.87 6.07 -12.22
C GLY A 79 22.74 6.92 -13.48
N ASN A 80 23.07 8.21 -13.38
CA ASN A 80 24.04 8.89 -14.25
C ASN A 80 24.11 10.39 -13.89
N HIS A 81 25.00 10.73 -12.97
CA HIS A 81 26.03 11.73 -13.21
C HIS A 81 27.19 11.57 -12.23
#